data_AF-A0A821AN02-F1
#
_entry.id   AF-A0A821AN02-F1
#
_cell.length_a   1.000
_cell.length_b   1.000
_cell.length_c   1.000
_cell.angle_alpha   90.00
_cell.angle_beta   90.00
_cell.angle_gamma   90.00
#
_symmetry.space_group_name_H-M   'P 1'
#
loop_
_entity.id
_entity.type
_entity.pdbx_description
1 polymer ?
#
loop_
_entity_poly.entity_id
_entity_poly.type
_entity_poly.pdbx_seq_one_letter_code
_entity_poly.pdbx_strand_id
1 'polypeptide(L)' 'NLTRDDSVQNLVCELLTCLFIQTFNYEDQDGQCISDSFSELPEQAENEPFDIVYTFDMIRQNLDQRRYRRLDAFQT' A
#
# COMPACT_ATOMS: atom_id res chain seq x y z
N ASN A 1 11.59 4.36 -30.30
CA ASN A 1 11.19 2.97 -29.99
C ASN A 1 10.80 2.89 -28.53
N LEU A 2 9.58 3.32 -28.18
CA LEU A 2 9.01 2.97 -26.87
C LEU A 2 8.73 1.48 -26.95
N THR A 3 9.41 0.72 -26.12
CA THR A 3 9.20 -0.70 -25.93
C THR A 3 7.74 -0.96 -25.56
N ARG A 4 7.25 -2.11 -26.03
CA ARG A 4 5.86 -2.56 -26.06
C ARG A 4 5.23 -2.81 -24.66
N ASP A 5 5.79 -2.21 -23.60
CA ASP A 5 5.47 -2.47 -22.18
C ASP A 5 5.19 -1.20 -21.33
N ASP A 6 5.38 0.00 -21.84
CA ASP A 6 5.16 1.26 -21.09
C ASP A 6 3.70 1.74 -21.15
N SER A 7 2.74 0.84 -20.87
CA SER A 7 1.35 1.30 -20.76
C SER A 7 1.21 2.25 -19.56
N VAL A 8 0.37 3.28 -19.68
CA VAL A 8 0.07 4.19 -18.55
C VAL A 8 -0.36 3.39 -17.31
N GLN A 9 -1.05 2.27 -17.50
CA GLN A 9 -1.44 1.39 -16.41
C GLN A 9 -0.24 0.74 -15.71
N ASN A 10 0.78 0.30 -16.46
CA ASN A 10 2.01 -0.26 -15.89
C ASN A 10 2.78 0.82 -15.10
N LEU A 11 2.89 2.03 -15.65
CA LEU A 11 3.54 3.15 -14.97
C LEU A 11 2.82 3.53 -13.67
N VAL A 12 1.48 3.52 -13.68
CA VAL A 12 0.70 3.77 -12.45
C VAL A 12 0.92 2.65 -11.43
N CYS A 13 0.90 1.38 -11.84
CA CYS A 13 1.17 0.27 -10.91
C CYS A 13 2.56 0.39 -10.29
N GLU A 14 3.59 0.67 -11.10
CA GLU A 14 4.96 0.87 -10.62
C GLU A 14 5.06 2.06 -9.65
N LEU A 15 4.43 3.19 -9.98
CA LEU A 15 4.39 4.36 -9.12
C LEU A 15 3.76 4.05 -7.76
N LEU A 16 2.63 3.34 -7.74
CA LEU A 16 1.95 2.97 -6.50
C LEU A 16 2.77 1.96 -5.66
N THR A 17 3.41 0.99 -6.31
CA THR A 17 4.33 0.06 -5.64
C THR A 17 5.51 0.80 -5.01
N CYS A 18 6.14 1.72 -5.75
CA CYS A 18 7.23 2.55 -5.22
C CYS A 18 6.77 3.38 -4.02
N LEU A 19 5.60 4.02 -4.10
CA LEU A 19 5.04 4.82 -3.00
C LEU A 19 4.80 3.97 -1.76
N PHE A 20 4.24 2.77 -1.93
CA PHE A 20 4.05 1.82 -0.83
C PHE A 20 5.38 1.40 -0.19
N ILE A 21 6.39 1.02 -0.99
CA ILE A 21 7.70 0.60 -0.47
C ILE A 21 8.36 1.72 0.34
N GLN A 22 8.34 2.95 -0.18
CA GLN A 22 8.91 4.11 0.52
C GLN A 22 8.17 4.41 1.83
N THR A 23 6.86 4.21 1.86
CA THR A 23 6.04 4.41 3.06
C THR A 23 6.25 3.28 4.08
N PHE A 24 6.27 2.03 3.61
CA PHE A 24 6.41 0.85 4.44
C PHE A 24 7.80 0.76 5.10
N ASN A 25 8.85 1.18 4.39
CA ASN A 25 10.22 1.21 4.91
C ASN A 25 10.63 2.58 5.46
N TYR A 26 9.68 3.49 5.72
CA TYR A 26 10.02 4.80 6.25
C TYR A 26 10.55 4.65 7.68
N GLU A 27 11.80 5.03 7.86
CA GLU A 27 12.44 5.21 9.16
C GLU A 27 12.38 6.69 9.56
N ASP A 28 12.03 6.96 10.80
CA ASP A 28 12.08 8.30 11.37
C ASP A 28 13.52 8.75 11.70
N GLN A 29 13.65 9.90 12.37
CA GLN A 29 14.96 10.48 12.73
C GLN A 29 15.74 9.61 13.72
N ASP A 30 15.06 8.74 14.46
CA ASP A 30 15.64 7.83 15.44
C ASP A 30 15.92 6.45 14.84
N GLY A 31 15.64 6.25 13.54
CA GLY A 31 15.81 4.97 12.84
C GLY A 31 14.68 3.98 13.11
N GLN A 32 13.54 4.44 13.63
CA GLN A 32 12.40 3.57 13.89
C GLN A 32 11.54 3.44 12.65
N CYS A 33 11.26 2.20 12.25
CA CYS A 33 10.34 1.91 11.15
C CYS A 33 8.90 2.17 11.62
N ILE A 34 8.26 3.19 11.05
CA ILE A 34 6.91 3.60 11.47
C ILE A 34 5.87 2.52 11.18
N SER A 35 6.07 1.71 10.14
CA SER A 35 5.15 0.64 9.76
C SER A 35 5.08 -0.49 10.80
N ASP A 36 6.13 -0.70 11.59
CA ASP A 36 6.17 -1.77 12.61
C ASP A 36 5.10 -1.56 13.69
N SER A 37 4.81 -0.29 14.04
CA SER A 37 3.77 0.05 15.03
C SER A 37 2.35 -0.34 14.57
N PHE A 38 2.12 -0.51 13.26
CA PHE A 38 0.82 -0.92 12.73
C PHE A 38 0.60 -2.44 12.79
N SER A 39 1.66 -3.23 12.98
CA SER A 39 1.57 -4.69 13.11
C SER A 39 0.85 -5.13 14.40
N GLU A 40 0.78 -4.23 15.39
CA GLU A 40 0.13 -4.46 16.68
C GLU A 40 -1.37 -4.16 16.67
N LEU A 41 -1.90 -3.57 15.59
CA LEU A 41 -3.32 -3.23 15.48
C LEU A 41 -4.17 -4.48 15.24
N PRO A 42 -5.38 -4.58 15.83
CA PRO A 42 -6.27 -5.70 15.61
C PRO A 42 -6.80 -5.70 14.17
N GLU A 43 -6.88 -6.88 13.55
CA GLU A 43 -7.44 -7.06 12.20
C GLU A 43 -8.97 -6.84 12.14
N GLN A 44 -9.63 -6.74 13.30
CA GLN A 44 -11.06 -6.52 13.43
C GLN A 44 -11.33 -5.38 14.41
N ALA A 45 -12.16 -4.41 14.01
CA ALA A 45 -12.60 -3.35 14.91
C ALA A 45 -13.48 -3.93 16.03
N GLU A 46 -13.11 -3.69 17.28
CA GLU A 46 -13.83 -4.24 18.45
C GLU A 46 -15.27 -3.73 18.59
N ASN A 47 -15.59 -2.56 17.99
CA ASN A 47 -16.84 -1.85 18.23
C ASN A 47 -17.71 -1.60 16.98
N GLU A 48 -17.25 -1.96 15.77
CA GLU A 48 -17.99 -1.72 14.53
C GLU A 48 -17.87 -2.94 13.59
N PRO A 49 -18.92 -3.76 13.42
CA PRO A 49 -18.86 -5.02 12.67
C PRO A 49 -18.70 -4.86 11.15
N PHE A 50 -18.58 -3.63 10.63
CA PHE A 50 -18.51 -3.34 9.20
C PHE A 50 -17.26 -2.57 8.76
N ASP A 51 -16.41 -2.12 9.69
CA ASP A 51 -15.16 -1.46 9.34
C ASP A 51 -14.06 -2.52 9.22
N ILE A 52 -13.74 -2.88 7.98
CA ILE A 52 -12.56 -3.68 7.66
C ILE A 52 -11.34 -2.85 8.03
N VAL A 53 -10.50 -3.35 8.96
CA VAL A 53 -9.21 -2.75 9.24
C VAL A 53 -8.26 -3.11 8.10
N TYR A 54 -7.78 -2.12 7.35
CA TYR A 54 -6.81 -2.35 6.29
C TYR A 54 -5.41 -2.51 6.89
N THR A 55 -4.79 -3.66 6.68
CA THR A 55 -3.39 -3.91 7.05
C THR A 55 -2.45 -3.64 5.88
N PHE A 56 -1.17 -3.38 6.17
CA PHE A 56 -0.15 -3.22 5.13
C PHE A 56 0.01 -4.48 4.26
N ASP A 57 -0.23 -5.68 4.82
CA ASP A 57 -0.20 -6.92 4.05
C ASP A 57 -1.37 -7.01 3.05
N MET A 58 -2.56 -6.55 3.43
CA MET A 58 -3.70 -6.47 2.50
C MET A 58 -3.42 -5.48 1.37
N ILE A 59 -2.83 -4.32 1.70
CA ILE A 59 -2.45 -3.31 0.69
C ILE A 59 -1.39 -3.88 -0.26
N ARG A 60 -0.36 -4.57 0.25
CA ARG A 60 0.66 -5.26 -0.54
C ARG A 60 0.03 -6.30 -1.47
N GLN A 61 -0.85 -7.16 -0.94
CA GLN A 61 -1.56 -8.17 -1.74
C GLN A 61 -2.39 -7.54 -2.86
N ASN A 62 -3.05 -6.41 -2.59
CA ASN A 62 -3.84 -5.68 -3.59
C ASN A 62 -2.97 -5.03 -4.67
N LEU A 63 -1.76 -4.56 -4.33
CA LEU A 63 -0.76 -4.08 -5.29
C LEU A 63 -0.25 -5.22 -6.19
N ASP A 64 0.11 -6.36 -5.60
CA ASP A 64 0.58 -7.55 -6.33
C ASP A 64 -0.48 -8.05 -7.32
N GLN A 65 -1.76 -7.96 -6.94
CA GLN A 65 -2.91 -8.30 -7.79
C GLN A 65 -3.34 -7.19 -8.74
N ARG A 66 -2.64 -6.04 -8.77
CA ARG A 66 -2.96 -4.86 -9.59
C ARG A 66 -4.40 -4.36 -9.43
N ARG A 67 -4.94 -4.43 -8.21
CA ARG A 67 -6.29 -3.95 -7.90
C ARG A 67 -6.36 -2.42 -7.84
N TYR A 68 -5.27 -1.78 -7.44
CA TYR A 68 -5.15 -0.33 -7.51
C TYR A 68 -4.73 0.12 -8.92
N ARG A 69 -5.59 0.90 -9.58
CA ARG A 69 -5.35 1.47 -10.93
C ARG A 69 -5.33 2.99 -10.94
N ARG A 70 -5.57 3.60 -9.79
CA ARG A 70 -5.65 5.03 -9.56
C ARG A 70 -5.15 5.30 -8.14
N LEU A 71 -4.53 6.47 -7.95
CA LEU A 71 -4.01 6.89 -6.66
C LEU A 71 -5.11 7.10 -5.62
N ASP A 72 -6.26 7.66 -6.02
CA ASP A 72 -7.39 7.90 -5.12
C ASP A 72 -7.90 6.61 -4.44
N ALA A 73 -8.01 5.53 -5.21
CA ALA A 73 -8.41 4.22 -4.70
C ALA A 73 -7.35 3.56 -3.81
N PHE A 74 -6.07 3.93 -3.94
CA PHE A 74 -4.99 3.46 -3.08
C PHE A 74 -4.94 4.21 -1.74
N GLN A 75 -5.38 5.47 -1.72
CA GLN A 75 -5.35 6.35 -0.54
C GLN A 75 -6.63 6.30 0.30
N THR A 76 -7.71 5.70 -0.20
CA THR A 76 -9.00 5.56 0.49
C THR A 76 -9.09 4.20 1.16
#